data_AF-A0A368G1F2-F1
#
_entry.id   AF-A0A368G1F2-F1
#
_cell.length_a   1.000
_cell.length_b   1.000
_cell.length_c   1.000
_cell.angle_alpha   90.00
_cell.angle_beta   90.00
_cell.angle_gamma   90.00
#
_symmetry.space_group_name_H-M   'P 1'
#
loop_
_entity.id
_entity.type
_entity.pdbx_description
1 polymer ?
#
loop_
_entity_poly.entity_id
_entity_poly.type
_entity_poly.pdbx_seq_one_letter_code
_entity_poly.pdbx_strand_id
1 'polypeptide(L)'
;MATSDGNVTWLFSALFRSSCPIRVRYYPFDDQECDLKFASWSHDLSEIDLGLNTDKGDLSSYMNNSEFDLLDMIAIKEVAKFPSNSRYKWPTIVIRIKMHRRPLFYVFNHVSF
;
A
#
# COMPACT_ATOMS: atom_id res chain seq x y z
N MET A 1 -22.91 -2.93 -6.93
CA MET A 1 -23.83 -3.76 -7.72
C MET A 1 -24.07 -5.08 -6.98
N ALA A 2 -25.29 -5.60 -7.00
CA ALA A 2 -25.61 -6.91 -6.47
C ALA A 2 -26.15 -7.78 -7.60
N THR A 3 -25.70 -9.04 -7.70
CA THR A 3 -26.22 -10.02 -8.67
C THR A 3 -27.28 -10.89 -8.01
N SER A 4 -28.13 -11.54 -8.81
CA SER A 4 -29.15 -12.49 -8.31
C SER A 4 -28.56 -13.67 -7.53
N ASP A 5 -27.30 -14.01 -7.80
CA ASP A 5 -26.59 -15.12 -7.15
C ASP A 5 -26.02 -14.73 -5.77
N GLY A 6 -26.29 -13.51 -5.30
CA GLY A 6 -25.87 -13.02 -3.99
C GLY A 6 -24.47 -12.37 -3.97
N ASN A 7 -23.81 -12.21 -5.12
CA ASN A 7 -22.53 -11.51 -5.18
C ASN A 7 -22.73 -10.00 -5.10
N VAL A 8 -22.00 -9.36 -4.18
CA VAL A 8 -22.03 -7.91 -3.98
C VAL A 8 -20.67 -7.32 -4.32
N THR A 9 -20.67 -6.33 -5.21
CA THR A 9 -19.50 -5.51 -5.51
C THR A 9 -19.73 -4.11 -4.99
N TRP A 10 -18.82 -3.65 -4.14
CA TRP A 10 -18.84 -2.31 -3.59
C TRP A 10 -17.52 -1.61 -3.92
N LEU A 11 -17.62 -0.51 -4.67
CA LEU A 11 -16.50 0.37 -5.00
C LEU A 11 -16.68 1.66 -4.24
N PHE A 12 -15.69 2.03 -3.43
CA PHE A 12 -15.68 3.28 -2.68
C PHE A 12 -14.35 4.00 -2.91
N SER A 13 -14.41 5.33 -2.88
CA SER A 13 -13.22 6.18 -2.93
C SER A 13 -12.89 6.62 -1.51
N ALA A 14 -11.63 6.51 -1.11
CA ALA A 14 -11.17 6.94 0.20
C ALA A 14 -9.78 7.57 0.11
N LEU A 15 -9.54 8.56 0.97
CA LEU A 15 -8.22 9.12 1.20
C LEU A 15 -7.56 8.37 2.35
N PHE A 16 -6.44 7.70 2.07
CA PHE A 16 -5.68 6.99 3.10
C PHE A 16 -4.45 7.79 3.48
N ARG A 17 -4.22 7.93 4.80
CA ARG A 17 -3.00 8.49 5.36
C ARG A 17 -2.29 7.41 6.17
N SER A 18 -1.14 6.96 5.69
CA SER A 18 -0.30 5.99 6.40
C SER A 18 0.95 6.65 6.96
N SER A 19 1.58 5.95 7.90
CA SER A 19 2.93 6.27 8.35
C SER A 19 3.89 5.26 7.74
N CYS A 20 4.89 5.74 7.00
CA CYS A 20 5.89 4.93 6.32
C CYS A 20 7.28 5.33 6.80
N PRO A 21 8.18 4.37 7.12
CA PRO A 21 9.55 4.68 7.44
C PRO A 21 10.32 5.11 6.19
N ILE A 22 10.90 6.32 6.22
CA ILE A 22 11.69 6.85 5.11
C ILE A 22 13.18 6.57 5.34
N ARG A 23 13.86 6.02 4.34
CA ARG A 23 15.30 5.74 4.39
C ARG A 23 16.08 6.81 3.63
N VAL A 24 16.79 7.68 4.35
CA VAL A 24 17.47 8.86 3.77
C VAL A 24 18.97 8.67 3.50
N ARG A 25 19.46 7.42 3.48
CA ARG A 25 20.90 7.13 3.35
C ARG A 25 21.52 7.70 2.07
N TYR A 26 20.78 7.69 0.97
CA TYR A 26 21.24 8.13 -0.36
C TYR A 26 20.50 9.37 -0.86
N TYR A 27 19.91 10.15 0.03
CA TYR A 27 19.17 11.35 -0.33
C TYR A 27 20.03 12.31 -1.19
N PRO A 28 19.50 12.90 -2.28
CA PRO A 28 18.13 12.81 -2.81
C PRO A 28 17.91 11.70 -3.87
N PHE A 29 18.84 10.76 -4.01
CA PHE A 29 18.80 9.63 -4.97
C PHE A 29 18.32 8.35 -4.27
N ASP A 30 17.21 8.47 -3.55
CA ASP A 30 16.67 7.43 -2.67
C ASP A 30 15.41 6.77 -3.23
N ASP A 31 15.34 5.44 -3.08
CA ASP A 31 14.13 4.65 -3.26
C ASP A 31 13.43 4.44 -1.91
N GLN A 32 12.11 4.54 -1.93
CA GLN A 32 11.25 4.34 -0.77
C GLN A 32 10.27 3.20 -1.02
N GLU A 33 10.05 2.38 0.01
CA GLU A 33 9.03 1.33 0.02
C GLU A 33 8.06 1.57 1.17
N CYS A 34 6.79 1.74 0.85
CA CYS A 34 5.74 2.06 1.82
C CYS A 34 4.61 1.04 1.76
N ASP A 35 4.24 0.52 2.93
CA ASP A 35 3.20 -0.49 3.07
C ASP A 35 1.90 0.13 3.60
N LEU A 36 0.79 -0.18 2.93
CA LEU A 36 -0.57 0.02 3.42
C LEU A 36 -1.14 -1.35 3.81
N LYS A 37 -1.56 -1.50 5.06
CA LYS A 37 -2.09 -2.77 5.58
C LYS A 37 -3.59 -2.66 5.81
N PHE A 38 -4.35 -3.53 5.17
CA PHE A 38 -5.80 -3.61 5.28
C PHE A 38 -6.20 -4.97 5.86
N ALA A 39 -6.98 -4.95 6.93
CA ALA A 39 -7.53 -6.14 7.56
C ALA A 39 -8.89 -5.78 8.15
N SER A 40 -9.70 -6.81 8.44
CA SER A 40 -10.87 -6.61 9.29
C SER A 40 -10.42 -6.19 10.69
N TRP A 41 -11.13 -5.24 11.28
CA TRP A 41 -10.85 -4.79 12.64
C TRP A 41 -11.31 -5.82 13.70
N SER A 42 -12.48 -6.41 13.49
CA SER A 42 -13.15 -7.24 14.50
C SER A 42 -13.21 -8.73 14.16
N HIS A 43 -13.02 -9.09 12.88
CA HIS A 43 -13.22 -10.47 12.41
C HIS A 43 -11.88 -11.12 12.07
N ASP A 44 -11.70 -12.34 12.57
CA ASP A 44 -10.52 -13.14 12.27
C ASP A 44 -10.73 -14.04 11.04
N LEU A 45 -9.69 -14.79 10.67
CA LEU A 45 -9.65 -15.66 9.50
C LEU A 45 -10.76 -16.73 9.48
N SER A 46 -11.30 -17.12 10.63
CA SER A 46 -12.39 -18.10 10.73
C SER A 46 -13.75 -17.53 10.30
N GLU A 47 -13.90 -16.21 10.31
CA GLU A 47 -15.15 -15.52 9.96
C GLU A 47 -15.07 -14.85 8.59
N ILE A 48 -13.93 -14.22 8.29
CA ILE A 48 -13.68 -13.54 7.01
C ILE A 48 -12.34 -13.99 6.49
N ASP A 49 -12.28 -14.43 5.22
CA ASP A 49 -11.03 -14.61 4.48
C ASP A 49 -10.94 -13.62 3.32
N LEU A 50 -9.85 -12.84 3.27
CA LEU A 50 -9.63 -11.83 2.23
C LEU A 50 -8.96 -12.47 1.01
N GLY A 51 -9.43 -12.14 -0.19
CA GLY A 51 -8.86 -12.56 -1.47
C GLY A 51 -8.29 -11.38 -2.25
N LEU A 52 -7.27 -11.66 -3.07
CA LEU A 52 -6.78 -10.71 -4.08
C LEU A 52 -7.32 -11.12 -5.44
N ASN A 53 -7.87 -10.17 -6.18
CA ASN A 53 -8.23 -10.37 -7.58
C ASN A 53 -6.99 -10.31 -8.49
N THR A 54 -6.01 -9.50 -8.11
CA THR A 54 -4.73 -9.28 -8.81
C THR A 54 -3.65 -8.96 -7.79
N ASP A 55 -2.41 -9.33 -8.09
CA ASP A 55 -1.21 -9.01 -7.31
C ASP A 55 -0.63 -7.62 -7.65
N LYS A 56 -1.19 -6.93 -8.66
CA LYS A 56 -0.77 -5.60 -9.10
C LYS A 56 -1.85 -4.55 -8.89
N GLY A 57 -1.42 -3.34 -8.50
CA GLY A 57 -2.30 -2.18 -8.45
C GLY A 57 -2.79 -1.77 -9.84
N ASP A 58 -4.06 -1.38 -9.95
CA ASP A 58 -4.59 -0.76 -11.16
C ASP A 58 -4.10 0.69 -11.23
N LEU A 59 -3.25 0.98 -12.22
CA LEU A 59 -2.65 2.30 -12.45
C LEU A 59 -3.33 3.07 -13.60
N SER A 60 -4.44 2.58 -14.14
CA SER A 60 -5.17 3.21 -15.26
C SER A 60 -5.57 4.66 -14.98
N SER A 61 -5.83 4.97 -13.70
CA SER A 61 -6.25 6.30 -13.22
C SER A 61 -5.17 6.99 -12.37
N TYR A 62 -3.92 6.52 -12.44
CA TYR A 62 -2.82 7.10 -11.66
C TYR A 62 -2.46 8.51 -12.14
N MET A 63 -2.30 9.42 -11.19
CA MET A 63 -1.81 10.78 -11.43
C MET A 63 -0.34 10.88 -11.01
N ASN A 64 0.52 11.32 -11.93
CA ASN A 64 1.94 11.50 -11.67
C ASN A 64 2.19 12.52 -10.55
N ASN A 65 3.15 12.20 -9.68
CA ASN A 65 3.60 13.08 -8.61
C ASN A 65 4.83 13.91 -9.06
N SER A 66 4.95 15.15 -8.57
CA SER A 66 6.06 16.04 -8.94
C SER A 66 7.38 15.73 -8.23
N GLU A 67 7.31 15.08 -7.07
CA GLU A 67 8.45 14.76 -6.20
C GLU A 67 8.89 13.30 -6.32
N PHE A 68 7.98 12.39 -6.65
CA PHE A 68 8.24 10.95 -6.69
C PHE A 68 7.77 10.31 -7.99
N ASP A 69 8.61 9.44 -8.53
CA ASP A 69 8.24 8.48 -9.57
C ASP A 69 7.70 7.20 -8.93
N LEU A 70 6.54 6.74 -9.38
CA LEU A 70 6.02 5.44 -8.98
C LEU A 70 6.78 4.35 -9.75
N LEU A 71 7.52 3.51 -9.03
CA LEU A 71 8.26 2.40 -9.62
C LEU A 71 7.40 1.14 -9.72
N ASP A 72 6.68 0.82 -8.64
CA ASP A 72 5.89 -0.40 -8.55
C ASP A 72 4.77 -0.28 -7.50
N MET A 73 3.68 -1.01 -7.69
CA MET A 73 2.58 -1.12 -6.75
C MET A 73 2.04 -2.55 -6.76
N ILE A 74 2.34 -3.30 -5.70
CA ILE A 74 1.98 -4.71 -5.57
C ILE A 74 1.08 -4.94 -4.35
N ALA A 75 0.26 -5.99 -4.42
CA ALA A 75 -0.61 -6.43 -3.33
C ALA A 75 -0.23 -7.86 -2.91
N ILE A 76 -0.07 -8.06 -1.60
CA ILE A 76 0.34 -9.32 -1.00
C ILE A 76 -0.69 -9.70 0.07
N LYS A 77 -1.18 -10.94 0.02
CA LYS A 77 -1.99 -11.50 1.11
C LYS A 77 -1.06 -12.09 2.17
N GLU A 78 -1.21 -11.63 3.40
CA GLU A 78 -0.52 -12.15 4.58
C GLU A 78 -1.53 -12.62 5.63
N VAL A 79 -1.09 -13.48 6.53
CA VAL A 79 -1.88 -13.89 7.70
C VAL A 79 -1.16 -13.42 8.94
N ALA A 80 -1.62 -12.31 9.51
CA ALA A 80 -1.00 -11.68 10.65
C ALA A 80 -1.45 -12.33 11.97
N LYS A 81 -0.52 -12.41 12.93
CA LYS A 81 -0.82 -12.69 14.34
C LYS A 81 -0.39 -11.49 15.15
N PHE A 82 -1.29 -10.97 15.98
CA PHE A 82 -0.96 -9.83 16.82
C PHE A 82 -0.48 -10.29 18.20
N PRO A 83 0.49 -9.58 18.81
CA PRO A 83 1.00 -9.93 20.15
C PRO A 83 -0.09 -9.93 21.23
N SER A 84 -1.10 -9.06 21.09
CA SER A 84 -2.24 -8.99 22.00
C SER A 84 -3.06 -10.27 22.03
N ASN A 85 -3.11 -11.01 20.91
CA ASN A 85 -3.85 -12.26 20.82
C ASN A 85 -3.26 -13.19 19.75
N SER A 86 -2.39 -14.11 20.18
CA SER A 86 -1.73 -15.07 19.29
C SER A 86 -2.61 -16.24 18.83
N ARG A 87 -3.79 -16.41 19.46
CA ARG A 87 -4.70 -17.52 19.16
C ARG A 87 -5.38 -17.31 17.81
N TYR A 88 -5.81 -16.09 17.53
CA TYR A 88 -6.50 -15.74 16.30
C TYR A 88 -5.52 -15.23 15.24
N LYS A 89 -5.94 -15.34 13.99
CA LYS A 89 -5.16 -14.97 12.81
C LYS A 89 -6.00 -13.99 12.00
N TRP A 90 -5.40 -12.91 11.52
CA TRP A 90 -6.10 -11.92 10.70
C TRP A 90 -5.60 -11.98 9.27
N PRO A 91 -6.47 -12.27 8.28
CA PRO A 91 -6.10 -12.08 6.89
C PRO A 91 -5.86 -10.59 6.68
N THR A 92 -4.70 -10.27 6.14
CA THR A 92 -4.25 -8.90 5.92
C THR A 92 -3.80 -8.77 4.48
N ILE A 93 -4.30 -7.75 3.79
CA ILE A 93 -3.80 -7.35 2.47
C ILE A 93 -2.78 -6.24 2.69
N VAL A 94 -1.56 -6.46 2.21
CA VAL A 94 -0.47 -5.50 2.23
C VAL A 94 -0.28 -4.96 0.83
N ILE A 95 -0.58 -3.69 0.62
CA ILE A 95 -0.27 -2.96 -0.60
C ILE A 95 1.09 -2.29 -0.42
N ARG A 96 2.09 -2.70 -1.19
CA ARG A 96 3.43 -2.13 -1.17
C ARG A 96 3.61 -1.19 -2.36
N ILE A 97 3.89 0.06 -2.06
CA ILE A 97 4.16 1.13 -3.03
C ILE A 97 5.67 1.39 -3.02
N LYS A 98 6.30 1.23 -4.18
CA LYS A 98 7.71 1.56 -4.40
C LYS A 98 7.81 2.86 -5.18
N MET A 99 8.59 3.81 -4.67
CA MET A 99 8.71 5.12 -5.29
C MET A 99 10.16 5.62 -5.27
N HIS A 100 10.56 6.31 -6.33
CA HIS A 100 11.88 6.94 -6.48
C HIS A 100 11.74 8.45 -6.34
N ARG A 101 12.59 9.10 -5.55
CA ARG A 101 12.57 10.57 -5.45
C ARG A 101 13.16 11.20 -6.70
N ARG A 102 12.50 12.23 -7.23
CA ARG A 102 13.04 13.09 -8.30
C ARG A 102 14.10 14.03 -7.70
N PRO A 103 15.40 13.89 -8.05
CA PRO A 103 16.45 14.56 -7.31
C PRO A 103 16.71 16.01 -7.75
N LEU A 104 16.22 16.41 -8.93
CA LEU A 104 16.62 17.66 -9.60
C LEU A 104 16.46 18.90 -8.71
N PHE A 105 15.29 19.08 -8.08
CA PHE A 105 15.04 20.21 -7.18
C PHE A 105 16.06 20.28 -6.04
N TYR A 106 16.39 19.14 -5.45
CA TYR A 106 17.31 19.06 -4.31
C TYR A 106 18.76 19.26 -4.73
N VAL A 107 19.15 18.77 -5.90
CA VAL A 107 20.50 18.98 -6.44
C VAL A 107 20.74 20.48 -6.69
N PHE A 108 19.82 21.19 -7.35
CA PHE A 108 19.97 22.62 -7.63
C PHE A 108 19.96 23.49 -6.36
N ASN A 109 19.14 23.16 -5.37
CA ASN A 109 18.96 24.03 -4.20
C ASN A 109 19.90 23.69 -3.03
N HIS A 110 20.34 22.44 -2.88
CA HIS A 110 21.09 21.99 -1.71
C HIS A 110 22.50 21.46 -2.03
N VAL A 111 22.79 21.08 -3.29
CA VAL A 111 24.08 20.50 -3.70
C VAL A 111 24.89 21.47 -4.59
N SER A 112 24.45 22.72 -4.70
CA SER A 112 25.18 23.77 -5.41
C SER A 112 26.37 24.28 -4.58
N PHE A 113 27.57 24.18 -5.16
CA PHE A 113 28.78 24.88 -4.72
C PHE A 113 28.75 26.35 -5.12
#